data_AF-A0A951HNM3-F1
#
_entry.id   AF-A0A951HNM3-F1
#
_cell.length_a   1.000
_cell.length_b   1.000
_cell.length_c   1.000
_cell.angle_alpha   90.00
_cell.angle_beta   90.00
_cell.angle_gamma   90.00
#
_symmetry.space_group_name_H-M   'P 1'
#
loop_
_entity.id
_entity.type
_entity.pdbx_description
1 polymer ?
#
loop_
_entity_poly.entity_id
_entity_poly.type
_entity_poly.pdbx_seq_one_letter_code
_entity_poly.pdbx_strand_id
1 'polypeptide(L)' 'MAFWQQRTLFIDGEALVIDKPAGLAVHPGTRTPESLEDYLAELRFGFRRPPLPVHRLDRDTSGCL' A
#
# COMPACT_ATOMS: atom_id res chain seq x y z
N MET A 1 -14.36 10.39 0.28
CA MET A 1 -13.28 9.88 1.15
C MET A 1 -12.15 9.45 0.24
N ALA A 2 -10.89 9.67 0.61
CA ALA A 2 -9.75 9.34 -0.25
C ALA A 2 -9.65 7.81 -0.43
N PHE A 3 -9.24 7.34 -1.61
CA PHE A 3 -9.19 5.91 -1.99
C PHE A 3 -8.53 5.03 -0.93
N TRP A 4 -7.36 5.43 -0.43
CA TRP A 4 -6.60 4.67 0.58
C TRP A 4 -7.26 4.63 1.96
N GLN A 5 -8.05 5.64 2.34
CA GLN A 5 -8.80 5.62 3.60
C GLN A 5 -9.85 4.52 3.60
N GLN A 6 -10.49 4.26 2.47
CA GLN A 6 -11.51 3.21 2.33
C GLN A 6 -10.92 1.80 2.33
N ARG A 7 -9.61 1.67 2.04
CA ARG A 7 -8.89 0.40 1.97
C ARG A 7 -7.99 0.16 3.19
N THR A 8 -8.00 1.05 4.17
CA THR A 8 -7.24 0.88 5.41
C THR A 8 -8.01 -0.07 6.32
N LEU A 9 -7.40 -1.21 6.65
CA LEU A 9 -7.97 -2.22 7.54
C LEU A 9 -7.56 -1.97 9.00
N PHE A 10 -6.35 -1.45 9.21
CA PHE A 10 -5.81 -1.13 10.52
C PHE A 10 -4.74 -0.04 10.40
N ILE A 11 -4.66 0.86 11.39
CA ILE A 11 -3.58 1.84 11.50
C ILE A 11 -3.35 2.21 12.96
N ASP A 12 -2.09 2.18 13.39
CA ASP A 12 -1.63 2.73 14.66
C ASP A 12 -0.23 3.35 14.53
N GLY A 13 0.47 3.54 15.66
CA GLY A 13 1.83 4.10 15.66
C GLY A 13 2.93 3.15 15.17
N GLU A 14 2.63 1.86 15.04
CA GLU A 14 3.59 0.79 14.72
C GLU A 14 3.35 0.21 13.32
N ALA A 15 2.09 0.06 12.90
CA ALA A 15 1.73 -0.59 11.66
C ALA A 15 0.57 0.09 10.92
N LEU A 16 0.59 -0.07 9.60
CA LEU A 16 -0.50 0.18 8.69
C LEU A 16 -0.80 -1.12 7.95
N VAL A 17 -2.07 -1.55 7.95
CA VAL A 17 -2.54 -2.68 7.16
C VAL A 17 -3.60 -2.18 6.18
N ILE A 18 -3.40 -2.48 4.90
CA ILE A 18 -4.34 -2.14 3.83
C ILE A 18 -4.90 -3.41 3.18
N ASP A 19 -6.09 -3.29 2.60
CA ASP A 19 -6.59 -4.24 1.61
C ASP A 19 -5.98 -3.89 0.25
N LYS A 20 -4.83 -4.49 -0.10
CA LYS A 20 -4.20 -4.28 -1.41
C LYS A 20 -5.13 -4.81 -2.52
N PRO A 21 -5.51 -4.00 -3.52
CA PRO A 21 -6.29 -4.51 -4.64
C PRO A 21 -5.45 -5.48 -5.50
N ALA A 22 -6.09 -6.47 -6.11
CA ALA A 22 -5.49 -7.25 -7.19
C ALA A 22 -5.22 -6.33 -8.40
N GLY A 23 -4.15 -6.61 -9.15
CA GLY A 23 -3.70 -5.83 -10.29
C GLY A 23 -2.62 -4.78 -9.95
N LEU A 24 -2.44 -4.44 -8.66
CA LEU A 24 -1.41 -3.49 -8.21
C LEU A 24 -0.18 -4.25 -7.69
N ALA A 25 1.00 -3.98 -8.27
CA ALA A 25 2.25 -4.55 -7.75
C ALA A 25 2.68 -3.82 -6.47
N VAL A 26 3.37 -4.51 -5.55
CA VAL A 26 3.93 -3.84 -4.37
C VAL A 26 5.12 -2.97 -4.75
N HIS A 27 6.08 -3.52 -5.47
CA HIS A 27 7.31 -2.84 -5.90
C HIS A 27 7.28 -2.50 -7.39
N PRO A 28 8.03 -1.46 -7.82
CA PRO A 28 8.20 -1.15 -9.24
C PRO A 28 8.93 -2.28 -9.98
N GLY A 29 8.68 -2.37 -11.28
CA GLY A 29 9.29 -3.38 -12.14
C GLY A 29 9.21 -2.98 -13.61
N THR A 30 10.03 -3.63 -14.46
CA THR A 30 10.14 -3.27 -15.89
C THR A 30 8.84 -3.39 -16.68
N ARG A 31 7.90 -4.22 -16.21
CA ARG A 31 6.56 -4.44 -16.80
C ARG A 31 5.44 -3.97 -15.89
N THR A 32 5.76 -3.17 -14.88
CA THR A 32 4.85 -2.67 -13.86
C THR A 32 4.75 -1.17 -14.05
N PRO A 33 3.73 -0.66 -14.76
CA PRO A 33 3.58 0.77 -14.99
C PRO A 33 3.25 1.54 -13.70
N GLU A 34 2.76 0.85 -12.67
CA GLU A 34 2.27 1.41 -11.42
C GLU A 34 2.43 0.39 -10.28
N SER A 35 2.86 0.88 -9.12
CA SER A 35 3.08 0.08 -7.92
C SER A 35 2.57 0.79 -6.66
N LEU A 36 2.43 0.05 -5.57
CA LEU A 36 2.07 0.63 -4.26
C LEU A 36 3.09 1.66 -3.79
N GLU A 37 4.37 1.49 -4.15
CA GLU A 37 5.43 2.43 -3.77
C GLU A 37 5.18 3.86 -4.29
N ASP A 38 4.46 3.98 -5.42
CA ASP A 38 4.06 5.27 -5.99
C ASP A 38 3.06 6.03 -5.11
N TYR A 39 2.41 5.32 -4.18
CA TYR A 39 1.35 5.82 -3.30
C TYR A 39 1.76 5.99 -1.83
N LEU A 40 3.01 5.70 -1.46
CA LEU A 40 3.44 5.75 -0.05
C LEU A 40 3.30 7.14 0.59
N ALA A 41 3.35 8.20 -0.22
CA ALA A 41 3.11 9.55 0.26
C ALA A 41 1.67 9.76 0.73
N GLU A 42 0.69 9.16 0.06
CA GLU A 42 -0.74 9.21 0.43
C GLU A 42 -1.03 8.31 1.65
N LEU A 43 -0.30 7.19 1.76
CA LEU A 43 -0.37 6.25 2.88
C LEU A 43 0.35 6.74 4.15
N ARG A 44 0.88 7.96 4.13
CA ARG A 44 1.53 8.58 5.28
C ARG A 44 0.58 8.87 6.43
N PHE A 45 -0.69 9.16 6.16
CA PHE A 45 -1.72 9.46 7.16
C PHE A 45 -1.26 10.43 8.29
N GLY A 46 -0.49 11.47 7.94
CA GLY A 46 0.00 12.48 8.88
C GLY A 46 1.28 12.12 9.65
N PHE A 47 1.81 10.90 9.51
CA PHE A 47 3.09 10.50 10.11
C PHE A 47 4.30 11.20 9.46
N ARG A 48 5.39 11.33 10.23
CA ARG A 48 6.61 12.03 9.76
C ARG A 48 7.24 11.36 8.54
N ARG A 49 7.13 10.05 8.41
CA ARG A 49 7.69 9.25 7.31
C ARG A 49 6.57 8.47 6.63
N PRO A 50 6.65 8.25 5.32
CA PRO A 50 5.75 7.31 4.68
C PRO A 50 6.02 5.89 5.21
N PRO A 51 5.02 4.99 5.19
CA PRO A 51 5.25 3.58 5.50
C PRO A 51 6.16 2.93 4.45
N LEU A 52 6.64 1.73 4.75
CA LEU A 52 7.37 0.88 3.81
C LEU A 52 6.71 -0.52 3.80
N PRO A 53 6.64 -1.20 2.64
CA PRO A 53 6.15 -2.58 2.60
C PRO A 53 7.03 -3.50 3.47
N VAL A 54 6.41 -4.23 4.40
CA VAL A 54 7.11 -5.23 5.24
C VAL A 54 7.22 -6.58 4.54
N HIS A 55 6.21 -6.92 3.73
CA HIS A 55 6.22 -8.06 2.84
C HIS A 55 5.63 -7.65 1.49
N ARG A 56 5.53 -8.61 0.56
CA ARG A 56 4.89 -8.40 -0.74
C ARG A 56 3.78 -9.41 -0.98
N LEU A 57 2.78 -8.96 -1.73
CA LEU A 57 1.82 -9.82 -2.40
C LEU A 57 2.12 -9.76 -3.91
N ASP A 58 1.85 -10.84 -4.64
CA ASP A 58 1.94 -10.79 -6.09
C ASP A 58 0.93 -9.79 -6.65
N ARG A 59 1.21 -9.26 -7.85
CA ARG A 59 0.41 -8.20 -8.47
C ARG A 59 -1.07 -8.54 -8.44
N ASP A 60 -1.40 -9.75 -8.86
CA ASP A 60 -2.78 -10.20 -9.04
C ASP A 60 -3.37 -10.84 -7.77
N THR A 61 -2.62 -10.87 -6.66
CA THR A 61 -3.10 -11.27 -5.33
C THR A 61 -3.66 -10.05 -4.59
N SER A 62 -4.87 -10.15 -4.03
CA SER A 62 -5.48 -9.13 -3.16
C SER A 62 -5.39 -9.52 -1.68
N GLY A 63 -5.63 -8.57 -0.79
CA GLY A 63 -5.83 -8.81 0.64
C GLY A 63 -4.88 -8.01 1.52
N CYS A 64 -4.73 -8.47 2.77
CA CYS A 64 -3.94 -7.79 3.78
C CYS A 64 -2.46 -7.66 3.35
N LEU A 65 -2.03 -6.41 3.22
CA LEU A 65 -0.65 -6.01 3.06
C LEU A 65 -0.28 -4.98 4.14
#